data_AF-A0A105T3R0-F1
#
_entry.id   AF-A0A105T3R0-F1
#
_cell.length_a   1.000
_cell.length_b   1.000
_cell.length_c   1.000
_cell.angle_alpha   90.00
_cell.angle_beta   90.00
_cell.angle_gamma   90.00
#
_symmetry.space_group_name_H-M   'P 1'
#
loop_
_entity.id
_entity.type
_entity.pdbx_description
1 polymer ?
#
loop_
_entity_poly.entity_id
_entity_poly.type
_entity_poly.pdbx_seq_one_letter_code
_entity_poly.pdbx_strand_id
1 'polypeptide(L)'
;MNIRLGGIRADASLTLEKKGDALIVNGELFDFSRIEEGDSLPDTALMSKVNRHFFLSPITRVDGQLTLVLMLPYGEGASSAQVFPEPIVIDLDGEIRLPQPDKIIAPDPLPMENALHE
;
A
#
# COMPACT_ATOMS: atom_id res chain seq x y z
N MET A 1 -1.05 -8.11 -11.78
CA MET A 1 -0.08 -7.09 -11.31
C MET A 1 0.43 -7.53 -9.94
N ASN A 2 1.73 -7.42 -9.68
CA ASN A 2 2.36 -7.80 -8.42
C ASN A 2 2.98 -6.57 -7.74
N ILE A 3 2.44 -6.22 -6.59
CA ILE A 3 2.87 -5.07 -5.80
C ILE A 3 3.61 -5.58 -4.57
N ARG A 4 4.91 -5.28 -4.50
CA ARG A 4 5.69 -5.42 -3.28
C ARG A 4 5.59 -4.13 -2.50
N LEU A 5 5.53 -4.25 -1.18
CA LEU A 5 5.43 -3.10 -0.29
C LEU A 5 6.67 -3.02 0.60
N GLY A 6 7.12 -1.81 0.90
CA GLY A 6 8.14 -1.53 1.90
C GLY A 6 7.53 -0.65 2.98
N GLY A 7 7.40 -1.18 4.21
CA GLY A 7 6.87 -0.42 5.33
C GLY A 7 7.79 0.75 5.68
N ILE A 8 7.21 1.93 5.92
CA ILE A 8 7.95 3.10 6.40
C ILE A 8 7.14 3.90 7.41
N ARG A 9 7.78 4.34 8.52
CA ARG A 9 7.15 5.28 9.45
C ARG A 9 7.14 6.67 8.83
N ALA A 10 5.97 7.15 8.44
CA ALA A 10 5.78 8.46 7.84
C ALA A 10 4.36 8.97 8.10
N ASP A 11 4.21 10.29 8.21
CA ASP A 11 2.90 10.95 8.28
C ASP A 11 2.35 11.17 6.87
N ALA A 12 1.94 10.07 6.24
CA ALA A 12 1.38 10.02 4.91
C ALA A 12 0.35 8.89 4.82
N SER A 13 -0.48 8.92 3.77
CA SER A 13 -1.40 7.83 3.44
C SER A 13 -1.13 7.29 2.04
N LEU A 14 -1.52 6.03 1.83
CA LEU A 14 -1.46 5.37 0.54
C LEU A 14 -2.84 4.80 0.22
N THR A 15 -3.34 5.12 -0.97
CA THR A 15 -4.52 4.49 -1.57
C THR A 15 -4.15 4.00 -2.96
N LEU A 16 -4.63 2.81 -3.32
CA LEU A 16 -4.29 2.13 -4.56
C LEU A 16 -5.55 1.58 -5.23
N GLU A 17 -5.67 1.79 -6.54
CA GLU A 17 -6.71 1.19 -7.38
C GLU A 17 -6.10 0.70 -8.69
N LYS A 18 -6.37 -0.56 -9.07
CA LYS A 18 -5.96 -1.12 -10.35
C LYS A 18 -7.00 -0.83 -11.42
N LYS A 19 -6.53 -0.45 -12.62
CA LYS A 19 -7.36 -0.32 -13.83
C LYS A 19 -6.60 -0.84 -15.05
N GLY A 20 -6.82 -2.10 -15.43
CA GLY A 20 -6.03 -2.79 -16.45
C GLY A 20 -4.55 -2.81 -16.07
N ASP A 21 -3.71 -2.26 -16.94
CA ASP A 21 -2.27 -2.08 -16.72
C ASP A 21 -1.91 -0.72 -16.09
N ALA A 22 -2.92 0.05 -15.65
CA ALA A 22 -2.71 1.29 -14.92
C ALA A 22 -2.94 1.10 -13.41
N LEU A 23 -2.26 1.94 -12.63
CA LEU A 23 -2.41 2.02 -11.19
C LEU A 23 -2.73 3.46 -10.80
N ILE A 24 -3.80 3.65 -10.04
CA ILE A 24 -4.12 4.93 -9.42
C ILE A 24 -3.50 4.93 -8.03
N VAL A 25 -2.59 5.87 -7.78
CA VAL A 25 -1.91 6.05 -6.49
C VAL A 25 -2.30 7.40 -5.93
N ASN A 26 -3.00 7.41 -4.79
CA ASN A 26 -3.48 8.65 -4.16
C ASN A 26 -4.27 9.55 -5.12
N GLY A 27 -5.10 8.94 -5.96
CA GLY A 27 -5.95 9.63 -6.94
C GLY A 27 -5.24 10.02 -8.25
N GLU A 28 -3.95 9.74 -8.40
CA GLU A 28 -3.20 10.00 -9.63
C GLU A 28 -3.00 8.73 -10.45
N LEU A 29 -3.35 8.79 -11.75
CA LEU A 29 -3.25 7.66 -12.67
C LEU A 29 -1.83 7.52 -13.22
N PHE A 30 -1.24 6.34 -13.05
CA PHE A 30 0.00 5.91 -13.70
C PHE A 30 -0.33 4.81 -14.70
N ASP A 31 -0.14 5.10 -15.99
CA ASP A 31 -0.42 4.17 -17.08
C ASP A 31 0.84 3.41 -17.50
N PHE A 32 0.84 2.09 -17.28
CA PHE A 32 1.95 1.20 -17.64
C PHE A 32 1.66 0.32 -18.85
N SER A 33 0.60 0.62 -19.62
CA SER A 33 0.20 -0.15 -20.81
C SER A 33 1.30 -0.21 -21.89
N ARG A 34 2.26 0.71 -21.86
CA ARG A 34 3.39 0.78 -22.81
C ARG A 34 4.62 -0.02 -22.38
N ILE A 35 4.63 -0.63 -21.19
CA ILE A 35 5.73 -1.49 -20.75
C ILE A 35 5.50 -2.88 -21.32
N GLU A 36 6.32 -3.27 -22.30
CA GLU A 36 6.25 -4.60 -22.92
C GLU A 36 7.03 -5.64 -22.10
N GLU A 37 6.93 -6.91 -22.48
CA GLU A 37 7.64 -8.00 -21.80
C GLU A 37 9.16 -7.79 -21.85
N GLY A 38 9.82 -7.84 -20.68
CA GLY A 38 11.25 -7.59 -20.57
C GLY A 38 11.63 -6.09 -20.49
N ASP A 39 10.68 -5.17 -20.69
CA ASP A 39 10.93 -3.74 -20.53
C ASP A 39 10.91 -3.31 -19.06
N SER A 40 11.54 -2.16 -18.83
CA SER A 40 11.53 -1.47 -17.55
C SER A 40 11.24 0.02 -17.73
N LEU A 41 10.32 0.56 -16.93
CA LEU A 41 10.14 2.00 -16.77
C LEU A 41 10.87 2.44 -15.50
N PRO A 42 11.86 3.34 -15.59
CA PRO A 42 12.55 3.84 -14.41
C PRO A 42 11.59 4.59 -13.49
N ASP A 43 11.80 4.46 -12.19
CA ASP A 43 11.10 5.18 -11.12
C ASP A 43 11.16 6.71 -11.29
N THR A 44 12.26 7.22 -11.85
CA THR A 44 12.43 8.64 -12.18
C THR A 44 11.39 9.16 -13.20
N ALA A 45 10.83 8.29 -14.04
CA ALA A 45 9.75 8.65 -14.96
C ALA A 45 8.38 8.81 -14.26
N LEU A 46 8.27 8.36 -13.00
CA LEU A 46 7.04 8.39 -12.19
C LEU A 46 7.03 9.53 -11.17
N MET A 47 7.99 10.45 -11.27
CA MET A 47 8.12 11.59 -10.37
C MET A 47 6.99 12.59 -10.58
N SER A 48 5.89 12.42 -9.85
CA SER A 48 4.87 13.45 -9.68
C SER A 48 5.05 14.23 -8.38
N LYS A 49 4.55 15.46 -8.33
CA LYS A 49 4.58 16.29 -7.10
C LYS A 49 3.95 15.58 -5.90
N VAL A 50 2.90 14.79 -6.14
CA VAL A 50 2.13 14.11 -5.09
C VAL A 50 2.78 12.79 -4.69
N ASN A 51 3.32 12.04 -5.66
CA ASN A 51 3.68 10.63 -5.46
C ASN A 51 5.17 10.28 -5.58
N ARG A 52 6.08 11.27 -5.71
CA ARG A 52 7.52 11.03 -5.97
C ARG A 52 8.25 10.12 -4.99
N HIS A 53 7.72 9.91 -3.78
CA HIS A 53 8.41 9.11 -2.76
C HIS A 53 7.88 7.67 -2.71
N PHE A 54 6.74 7.36 -3.32
CA PHE A 54 6.12 6.05 -3.13
C PHE A 54 6.77 4.95 -3.96
N PHE A 55 7.33 5.24 -5.14
CA PHE A 55 7.97 4.24 -5.99
C PHE A 55 9.43 4.02 -5.57
N LEU A 56 9.79 2.77 -5.26
CA LEU A 56 11.13 2.41 -4.75
C LEU A 56 12.02 1.71 -5.79
N SER A 57 11.46 1.30 -6.92
CA SER A 57 12.19 0.58 -7.96
C SER A 57 11.59 0.88 -9.34
N PRO A 58 12.35 0.61 -10.42
CA PRO A 58 11.77 0.54 -11.76
C PRO A 58 10.58 -0.42 -11.80
N ILE A 59 9.63 -0.13 -12.67
CA ILE A 59 8.47 -0.96 -12.95
C ILE A 59 8.87 -1.87 -14.11
N THR A 60 8.72 -3.17 -13.93
CA THR A 60 9.10 -4.16 -14.97
C THR A 60 7.91 -5.03 -15.32
N ARG A 61 7.91 -5.59 -16.53
CA ARG A 61 7.02 -6.68 -16.89
C ARG A 61 7.82 -7.96 -17.05
N VAL A 62 7.46 -8.98 -16.27
CA VAL A 62 8.09 -10.30 -16.28
C VAL A 62 6.99 -11.35 -16.28
N ASP A 63 7.07 -12.31 -17.19
CA ASP A 63 6.09 -13.37 -17.40
C ASP A 63 4.66 -12.83 -17.62
N GLY A 64 4.55 -11.72 -18.37
CA GLY A 64 3.29 -11.04 -18.66
C GLY A 64 2.75 -10.19 -17.51
N GLN A 65 3.42 -10.16 -16.36
CA GLN A 65 2.95 -9.50 -15.15
C GLN A 65 3.80 -8.26 -14.80
N LEU A 66 3.13 -7.11 -14.65
CA LEU A 66 3.75 -5.90 -14.10
C LEU A 66 4.14 -6.11 -12.63
N THR A 67 5.40 -5.82 -12.29
CA THR A 67 5.96 -5.86 -10.95
C THR A 67 6.48 -4.48 -10.55
N LEU A 68 6.14 -4.05 -9.34
CA LEU A 68 6.53 -2.76 -8.78
C LEU A 68 6.71 -2.84 -7.26
N VAL A 69 7.52 -1.94 -6.72
CA VAL A 69 7.77 -1.80 -5.28
C VAL A 69 7.29 -0.43 -4.81
N LEU A 70 6.37 -0.42 -3.84
CA LEU A 70 5.79 0.79 -3.27
C LEU A 70 6.10 0.94 -1.78
N MET A 71 6.23 2.17 -1.30
CA MET A 71 6.28 2.45 0.14
C MET A 71 4.88 2.38 0.74
N LEU A 72 4.73 1.69 1.87
CA LEU A 72 3.52 1.69 2.70
C LEU A 72 3.77 2.55 3.94
N PRO A 73 3.25 3.80 3.99
CA PRO A 73 3.31 4.60 5.20
C PRO A 73 2.50 3.97 6.32
N TYR A 74 3.05 4.00 7.53
CA TYR A 74 2.32 3.64 8.74
C TYR A 74 2.59 4.64 9.87
N GLY A 75 1.58 4.81 10.72
CA GLY A 75 1.62 5.65 11.92
C GLY A 75 2.01 4.87 13.19
N GLU A 76 1.66 5.43 14.34
CA GLU A 76 1.76 4.69 15.60
C GLU A 76 0.75 3.55 15.66
N GLY A 77 1.12 2.44 16.31
CA GLY A 77 0.28 1.24 16.35
C GLY A 77 0.32 0.41 15.05
N ALA A 78 1.39 0.55 14.25
CA ALA A 78 1.57 -0.24 13.05
C ALA A 78 1.61 -1.74 13.35
N SER A 79 0.85 -2.52 12.58
CA SER A 79 0.88 -3.98 12.68
C SER A 79 2.17 -4.54 12.07
N SER A 80 2.52 -5.78 12.42
CA SER A 80 3.63 -6.47 11.75
C SER A 80 3.42 -6.58 10.23
N ALA A 81 2.16 -6.69 9.78
CA ALA A 81 1.82 -6.70 8.36
C ALA A 81 2.04 -5.34 7.66
N GLN A 82 2.06 -4.22 8.40
CA GLN A 82 2.43 -2.92 7.84
C GLN A 82 3.94 -2.69 7.83
N VAL A 83 4.66 -3.20 8.83
CA VAL A 83 6.12 -3.07 8.91
C VAL A 83 6.82 -4.02 7.93
N PHE A 84 6.34 -5.25 7.82
CA PHE A 84 6.86 -6.30 6.94
C PHE A 84 5.73 -6.84 6.04
N PRO A 85 5.27 -6.04 5.07
CA PRO A 85 4.14 -6.42 4.23
C PRO A 85 4.49 -7.54 3.27
N GLU A 86 3.57 -8.49 3.11
CA GLU A 86 3.64 -9.49 2.06
C GLU A 86 3.31 -8.88 0.69
N PRO A 87 3.87 -9.42 -0.41
CA PRO A 87 3.50 -9.00 -1.76
C PRO A 87 2.00 -9.21 -2.04
N ILE A 88 1.38 -8.27 -2.75
CA ILE A 88 -0.02 -8.32 -3.15
C ILE A 88 -0.09 -8.64 -4.65
N VAL A 89 -0.70 -9.77 -4.99
CA VAL A 89 -1.00 -10.15 -6.37
C VAL A 89 -2.44 -9.78 -6.70
N ILE A 90 -2.63 -9.02 -7.78
CA ILE A 90 -3.91 -8.43 -8.16
C ILE A 90 -4.24 -8.84 -9.60
N ASP A 91 -5.31 -9.60 -9.74
CA ASP A 91 -5.82 -10.05 -11.04
C ASP A 91 -6.93 -9.13 -11.57
N LEU A 92 -7.83 -8.69 -10.68
CA LEU A 92 -9.02 -7.90 -11.04
C LEU A 92 -8.81 -6.40 -10.79
N ASP A 93 -9.51 -5.59 -11.58
CA ASP A 93 -9.56 -4.14 -11.39
C ASP A 93 -10.35 -3.77 -10.13
N GLY A 94 -10.03 -2.61 -9.55
CA GLY A 94 -10.66 -2.07 -8.36
C GLY A 94 -9.68 -1.72 -7.25
N GLU A 95 -10.24 -1.35 -6.10
CA GLU A 95 -9.50 -0.94 -4.91
C GLU A 95 -8.62 -2.07 -4.38
N ILE A 96 -7.34 -1.75 -4.13
CA ILE A 96 -6.37 -2.68 -3.58
C ILE A 96 -6.33 -2.50 -2.07
N ARG A 97 -6.69 -3.56 -1.34
CA ARG A 97 -6.66 -3.56 0.12
C ARG A 97 -5.23 -3.61 0.63
N LEU A 98 -4.84 -2.58 1.37
CA LEU A 98 -3.53 -2.49 2.02
C LEU A 98 -3.56 -3.07 3.45
N PRO A 99 -2.39 -3.52 3.97
CA PRO A 99 -2.26 -3.90 5.37
C PRO A 99 -2.71 -2.78 6.32
N GLN A 100 -3.47 -3.15 7.33
CA GLN A 100 -4.07 -2.24 8.30
C GLN A 100 -3.37 -2.32 9.66
N PRO A 101 -3.49 -1.28 10.51
CA PRO A 101 -3.05 -1.34 11.90
C PRO A 101 -3.75 -2.45 12.66
N ASP A 102 -3.09 -2.95 13.72
CA ASP A 102 -3.76 -3.87 14.63
C ASP A 102 -4.90 -3.13 15.31
N LYS A 103 -6.06 -3.79 15.44
CA LYS A 103 -7.18 -3.19 16.16
C LYS A 103 -6.72 -2.92 17.59
N ILE A 104 -6.67 -1.64 17.96
CA ILE A 104 -6.62 -1.25 19.37
C ILE A 104 -7.99 -1.64 19.93
N ILE A 105 -8.09 -2.83 20.49
CA ILE A 105 -9.22 -3.19 21.34
C ILE A 105 -9.10 -2.23 22.53
N ALA A 106 -9.96 -1.21 22.57
CA ALA A 106 -10.07 -0.39 23.78
C ALA A 106 -10.28 -1.40 24.93
N PRO A 107 -9.50 -1.33 26.03
CA PRO A 107 -9.75 -2.20 27.15
C PRO A 107 -11.23 -2.05 27.51
N ASP A 108 -11.94 -3.18 27.67
CA ASP A 108 -13.32 -3.18 28.11
C ASP A 108 -13.45 -2.16 29.25
N PRO A 109 -14.44 -1.24 29.20
CA PRO A 109 -14.62 -0.31 30.30
C PRO A 109 -14.67 -1.14 31.57
N LEU A 110 -13.71 -0.89 32.48
CA LEU A 110 -13.63 -1.59 33.76
C LEU A 110 -15.06 -1.69 34.28
N PRO A 111 -15.55 -2.91 34.62
CA PRO A 111 -16.88 -3.03 35.16
C PRO A 111 -16.93 -2.04 36.31
N MET A 112 -17.83 -1.04 36.22
CA MET A 112 -18.10 -0.18 37.35
C MET A 112 -18.59 -1.13 38.42
N GLU A 113 -17.68 -1.59 39.30
CA GLU A 113 -18.05 -2.29 40.50
C GLU A 113 -19.05 -1.37 41.17
N ASN A 114 -20.29 -1.85 41.26
CA ASN A 114 -21.28 -1.29 42.14
C ASN A 114 -20.59 -1.13 43.49
N ALA A 115 -20.20 0.11 43.81
CA ALA A 115 -20.01 0.53 45.18
C ALA A 115 -21.39 0.52 45.84
N LEU A 116 -21.82 -0.70 46.15
CA LEU A 116 -22.96 -1.04 46.98
C LEU A 116 -22.58 -0.74 48.43
N HIS A 117 -23.44 0.03 49.09
CA HIS A 117 -23.48 0.31 50.53
C HIS A 117 -22.34 1.24 51.01
N GLU A 118 -22.62 2.32 51.73
CA GLU A 118 -23.51 2.45 52.90
C GLU A 118 -24.39 3.71 52.90
#